data_AF-A0A962NLK5-F1
#
_entry.id   AF-A0A962NLK5-F1
#
_cell.length_a   1.000
_cell.length_b   1.000
_cell.length_c   1.000
_cell.angle_alpha   90.00
_cell.angle_beta   90.00
_cell.angle_gamma   90.00
#
_symmetry.space_group_name_H-M   'P 1'
#
loop_
_entity.id
_entity.type
_entity.pdbx_description
1 polymer ?
#
loop_
_entity_poly.entity_id
_entity_poly.type
_entity_poly.pdbx_seq_one_letter_code
_entity_poly.pdbx_strand_id
1 'polypeptide(L)'
;MTNPVVPESLEFELVWDRQTDEIREAAISYWAQQNILPAGTTPEERCNELLMLVRDHQQQRVIGVATATLYRLPEIGEVFYRYRNHVIPDIRFQLIGTQLVIAGFEQLEAINGALGTPEAVGMYLEIENLALMRARNYGIWPNSRFSYIGRTSAGWDRRIRYFAGARQGTT
;
A
#
# COMPACT_ATOMS: atom_id res chain seq x y z
N MET A 1 23.09 4.69 4.87
CA MET A 1 22.10 4.16 5.83
C MET A 1 21.87 2.71 5.47
N THR A 2 22.17 1.79 6.37
CA THR A 2 21.84 0.36 6.23
C THR A 2 20.33 0.20 6.20
N ASN A 3 19.79 -0.58 5.26
CA ASN A 3 18.39 -0.97 5.29
C ASN A 3 18.14 -1.70 6.62
N PRO A 4 17.07 -1.36 7.37
CA PRO A 4 16.75 -2.13 8.56
C PRO A 4 16.46 -3.57 8.16
N VAL A 5 16.97 -4.47 8.97
CA VAL A 5 16.74 -5.91 8.85
C VAL A 5 15.29 -6.16 9.24
N VAL A 6 14.48 -6.61 8.28
CA VAL A 6 13.16 -7.18 8.56
C VAL A 6 13.40 -8.46 9.36
N PRO A 7 12.73 -8.68 10.51
CA PRO A 7 12.88 -9.94 11.23
C PRO A 7 12.57 -11.13 10.31
N GLU A 8 13.39 -12.17 10.37
CA GLU A 8 13.22 -13.37 9.52
C GLU A 8 11.87 -14.08 9.74
N SER A 9 11.21 -13.83 10.87
CA SER A 9 9.88 -14.35 11.17
C SER A 9 8.76 -13.65 10.39
N LEU A 10 9.03 -12.53 9.71
CA LEU A 10 8.01 -11.79 9.00
C LEU A 10 7.94 -12.19 7.53
N GLU A 11 6.74 -12.55 7.09
CA GLU A 11 6.44 -12.85 5.69
C GLU A 11 5.53 -11.77 5.09
N PHE A 12 5.86 -11.34 3.88
CA PHE A 12 5.07 -10.41 3.06
C PHE A 12 4.37 -11.24 1.98
N GLU A 13 3.11 -11.58 2.23
CA GLU A 13 2.33 -12.50 1.39
C GLU A 13 1.50 -11.70 0.37
N LEU A 14 1.68 -11.96 -0.93
CA LEU A 14 0.77 -11.47 -1.98
C LEU A 14 -0.52 -12.32 -1.97
N VAL A 15 -1.67 -11.67 -1.86
CA VAL A 15 -2.98 -12.33 -1.76
C VAL A 15 -4.02 -11.80 -2.76
N TRP A 16 -3.61 -10.93 -3.69
CA TRP A 16 -4.48 -10.25 -4.65
C TRP A 16 -5.46 -11.18 -5.36
N ASP A 17 -4.94 -12.21 -6.04
CA ASP A 17 -5.72 -13.20 -6.79
C ASP A 17 -6.03 -14.48 -5.98
N ARG A 18 -5.62 -14.53 -4.71
CA ARG A 18 -5.74 -15.72 -3.85
C ARG A 18 -6.32 -15.32 -2.49
N GLN A 19 -7.62 -15.07 -2.47
CA GLN A 19 -8.35 -14.71 -1.25
C GLN A 19 -9.18 -15.89 -0.75
N THR A 20 -8.50 -16.91 -0.22
CA THR A 20 -9.16 -18.01 0.49
C THR A 20 -9.94 -17.47 1.70
N ASP A 21 -10.89 -18.27 2.21
CA ASP A 21 -11.66 -17.90 3.40
C ASP A 21 -10.73 -17.60 4.59
N GLU A 22 -9.67 -18.38 4.78
CA GLU A 22 -8.65 -18.15 5.81
C GLU A 22 -7.96 -16.78 5.68
N ILE A 23 -7.61 -16.35 4.46
CA ILE A 23 -6.97 -15.05 4.22
C ILE A 23 -7.96 -13.92 4.51
N ARG A 24 -9.21 -14.08 4.07
CA ARG A 24 -10.29 -13.10 4.32
C ARG A 24 -10.56 -12.97 5.82
N GLU A 25 -10.75 -14.07 6.52
CA GLU A 25 -10.96 -14.09 7.97
C GLU A 25 -9.81 -13.43 8.73
N ALA A 26 -8.55 -13.69 8.33
CA ALA A 26 -7.38 -13.08 8.94
C ALA A 26 -7.35 -11.55 8.73
N ALA A 27 -7.68 -11.07 7.53
CA ALA A 27 -7.75 -9.64 7.23
C ALA A 27 -8.90 -8.94 7.98
N ILE A 28 -10.08 -9.56 8.01
CA ILE A 28 -11.26 -9.06 8.74
C ILE A 28 -10.96 -8.97 10.25
N SER A 29 -10.38 -10.02 10.81
CA SER A 29 -9.95 -10.05 12.22
C SER A 29 -8.94 -8.94 12.51
N TYR A 30 -7.97 -8.74 11.62
CA TYR A 30 -6.99 -7.67 11.74
C TYR A 30 -7.64 -6.29 11.76
N TRP A 31 -8.51 -5.98 10.79
CA TRP A 31 -9.14 -4.66 10.72
C TRP A 31 -10.05 -4.39 11.92
N ALA A 32 -10.77 -5.40 12.42
CA ALA A 32 -11.59 -5.30 13.61
C ALA A 32 -10.75 -4.99 14.85
N GLN A 33 -9.65 -5.71 15.06
CA GLN A 33 -8.75 -5.48 16.20
C GLN A 33 -8.09 -4.09 16.17
N GLN A 34 -7.74 -3.61 14.97
CA GLN A 34 -7.09 -2.31 14.81
C GLN A 34 -8.07 -1.14 14.70
N ASN A 35 -9.38 -1.40 14.58
CA ASN A 35 -10.44 -0.41 14.41
C ASN A 35 -10.16 0.57 13.23
N ILE A 36 -9.84 0.01 12.07
CA ILE A 36 -9.33 0.76 10.89
C ILE A 36 -10.16 0.53 9.61
N LEU A 37 -11.38 -0.02 9.73
CA LEU A 37 -12.31 -0.04 8.60
C LEU A 37 -12.82 1.38 8.32
N PRO A 38 -12.81 1.83 7.05
CA PRO A 38 -13.47 3.07 6.69
C PRO A 38 -14.97 3.04 7.03
N ALA A 39 -15.52 4.20 7.38
CA ALA A 39 -16.94 4.33 7.61
C ALA A 39 -17.73 3.96 6.34
N GLY A 40 -18.74 3.10 6.49
CA GLY A 40 -19.61 2.68 5.39
C GLY A 40 -19.03 1.59 4.48
N THR A 41 -17.89 1.00 4.82
CA THR A 41 -17.31 -0.16 4.09
C THR A 41 -17.48 -1.42 4.92
N THR A 42 -17.97 -2.50 4.33
CA THR A 42 -18.01 -3.79 5.01
C THR A 42 -16.62 -4.47 4.97
N PRO A 43 -16.27 -5.32 5.95
CA PRO A 43 -15.04 -6.09 5.89
C PRO A 43 -14.93 -6.94 4.61
N GLU A 44 -16.05 -7.48 4.12
CA GLU A 44 -16.11 -8.34 2.94
C GLU A 44 -15.85 -7.55 1.65
N GLU A 45 -16.41 -6.34 1.54
CA GLU A 45 -16.10 -5.43 0.43
C GLU A 45 -14.62 -5.08 0.44
N ARG A 46 -14.06 -4.82 1.62
CA ARG A 46 -12.65 -4.46 1.77
C ARG A 46 -11.70 -5.59 1.41
N CYS A 47 -12.10 -6.84 1.64
CA CYS A 47 -11.34 -8.01 1.19
C CYS A 47 -11.09 -7.96 -0.33
N ASN A 48 -12.04 -7.47 -1.14
CA ASN A 48 -11.85 -7.40 -2.60
C ASN A 48 -10.74 -6.42 -3.03
N GLU A 49 -10.28 -5.56 -2.12
CA GLU A 49 -9.17 -4.62 -2.34
C GLU A 49 -7.83 -5.15 -1.79
N LEU A 50 -7.83 -6.30 -1.13
CA LEU A 50 -6.68 -6.83 -0.39
C LEU A 50 -5.56 -7.26 -1.34
N LEU A 51 -4.40 -6.65 -1.18
CA LEU A 51 -3.20 -6.91 -1.98
C LEU A 51 -2.19 -7.76 -1.23
N MET A 52 -1.83 -7.37 0.00
CA MET A 52 -0.83 -8.09 0.78
C MET A 52 -1.23 -8.22 2.25
N LEU A 53 -0.77 -9.31 2.85
CA LEU A 53 -0.70 -9.48 4.30
C LEU A 53 0.77 -9.47 4.75
N VAL A 54 1.00 -9.03 5.98
CA VAL A 54 2.26 -9.26 6.67
C VAL A 54 1.97 -10.17 7.86
N ARG A 55 2.54 -11.38 7.84
CA ARG A 55 2.40 -12.36 8.91
C ARG A 55 3.67 -12.43 9.74
N ASP A 56 3.49 -12.52 11.05
CA ASP A 56 4.54 -12.87 11.99
C ASP A 56 4.40 -14.37 12.32
N HIS A 57 5.31 -15.19 11.80
CA HIS A 57 5.34 -16.64 12.03
C HIS A 57 5.76 -17.01 13.45
N GLN A 58 6.46 -16.14 14.17
CA GLN A 58 6.79 -16.43 15.56
C GLN A 58 5.55 -16.27 16.45
N GLN A 59 4.72 -15.27 16.16
CA GLN A 59 3.51 -14.95 16.94
C GLN A 59 2.22 -15.52 16.31
N GLN A 60 2.33 -16.16 15.15
CA GLN A 60 1.23 -16.76 14.39
C GLN A 60 0.06 -15.77 14.19
N ARG A 61 0.37 -14.53 13.79
CA ARG A 61 -0.65 -13.48 13.59
C ARG A 61 -0.35 -12.56 12.41
N VAL A 62 -1.40 -11.94 11.87
CA VAL A 62 -1.28 -10.82 10.91
C VAL A 62 -0.91 -9.55 11.67
N ILE A 63 0.12 -8.87 11.20
CA ILE A 63 0.65 -7.63 11.80
C ILE A 63 0.55 -6.43 10.85
N GLY A 64 0.23 -6.67 9.58
CA GLY A 64 0.06 -5.63 8.58
C GLY A 64 -0.79 -6.08 7.41
N VAL A 65 -1.42 -5.11 6.75
CA VAL A 65 -2.26 -5.33 5.58
C VAL A 65 -2.03 -4.20 4.59
N ALA A 66 -2.11 -4.51 3.29
CA ALA A 66 -2.11 -3.55 2.21
C ALA A 66 -3.31 -3.79 1.29
N THR A 67 -3.93 -2.70 0.87
CA THR A 67 -5.06 -2.69 -0.07
C THR A 67 -4.72 -1.80 -1.26
N ALA A 68 -5.24 -2.14 -2.44
CA ALA A 68 -5.10 -1.33 -3.64
C ALA A 68 -6.43 -1.24 -4.40
N THR A 69 -6.70 -0.08 -5.00
CA THR A 69 -7.88 0.17 -5.84
C THR A 69 -7.48 1.01 -7.04
N LEU A 70 -8.12 0.82 -8.20
CA LEU A 70 -7.93 1.73 -9.34
C LEU A 70 -8.51 3.10 -9.00
N TYR A 71 -7.74 4.15 -9.26
CA TYR A 71 -8.10 5.52 -8.95
C TYR A 71 -7.61 6.45 -10.05
N ARG A 72 -8.55 7.13 -10.73
CA ARG A 72 -8.20 8.21 -11.65
C ARG A 72 -7.86 9.46 -10.86
N LEU A 73 -6.60 9.89 -10.98
CA LEU A 73 -6.08 11.05 -10.28
C LEU A 73 -6.40 12.31 -11.10
N PRO A 74 -7.36 13.16 -10.68
CA PRO A 74 -7.94 14.17 -11.57
C PRO A 74 -6.93 15.19 -12.12
N GLU A 75 -5.94 15.57 -11.31
CA GLU A 75 -4.96 16.60 -11.67
C GLU A 75 -3.89 16.09 -12.65
N ILE A 76 -3.73 14.76 -12.73
CA ILE A 76 -2.79 14.11 -13.66
C ILE A 76 -3.54 13.56 -14.88
N GLY A 77 -4.83 13.26 -14.74
CA GLY A 77 -5.67 12.70 -15.80
C GLY A 77 -5.51 11.18 -15.97
N GLU A 78 -4.60 10.55 -15.23
CA GLU A 78 -4.25 9.12 -15.38
C GLU A 78 -4.81 8.24 -14.25
N VAL A 79 -4.86 6.93 -14.50
CA VAL A 79 -5.27 5.92 -13.50
C VAL A 79 -4.04 5.40 -12.76
N PHE A 80 -4.12 5.38 -11.43
CA PHE A 80 -3.13 4.82 -10.53
C PHE A 80 -3.77 3.76 -9.64
N TYR A 81 -2.99 2.82 -9.13
CA TYR A 81 -3.40 2.06 -7.96
C TYR A 81 -3.31 2.97 -6.72
N ARG A 82 -4.45 3.39 -6.17
CA ARG A 82 -4.52 4.01 -4.85
C ARG A 82 -4.24 2.93 -3.81
N TYR A 83 -3.09 3.05 -3.18
CA TYR A 83 -2.58 2.09 -2.24
C TYR A 83 -2.72 2.62 -0.81
N ARG A 84 -3.18 1.75 0.09
CA ARG A 84 -3.26 2.02 1.54
C ARG A 84 -2.66 0.85 2.28
N ASN A 85 -1.87 1.11 3.31
CA ASN A 85 -1.44 0.07 4.23
C ASN A 85 -1.62 0.49 5.68
N HIS A 86 -1.68 -0.52 6.53
CA HIS A 86 -1.63 -0.36 7.97
C HIS A 86 -0.74 -1.46 8.56
N VAL A 87 0.05 -1.08 9.55
CA VAL A 87 0.89 -2.00 10.34
C VAL A 87 0.65 -1.66 11.81
N ILE A 88 0.59 -2.69 12.66
CA ILE A 88 0.35 -2.52 14.10
C ILE A 88 1.37 -1.56 14.72
N PRO A 89 0.98 -0.75 15.73
CA PRO A 89 1.85 0.26 16.34
C PRO A 89 3.20 -0.26 16.83
N ASP A 90 3.20 -1.45 17.44
CA ASP A 90 4.34 -2.03 18.19
C ASP A 90 5.60 -2.23 17.35
N ILE A 91 5.46 -2.28 16.02
CA ILE A 91 6.55 -2.54 15.08
C ILE A 91 6.73 -1.42 14.05
N ARG A 92 6.02 -0.29 14.18
CA ARG A 92 6.09 0.83 13.20
C ARG A 92 7.49 1.41 13.05
N PHE A 93 8.35 1.28 14.06
CA PHE A 93 9.73 1.76 14.05
C PHE A 93 10.70 0.86 13.25
N GLN A 94 10.25 -0.31 12.78
CA GLN A 94 11.09 -1.25 12.02
C GLN A 94 11.03 -1.06 10.49
N LEU A 95 10.50 0.08 10.02
CA LEU A 95 10.27 0.39 8.61
C LEU A 95 9.40 -0.63 7.84
N ILE A 96 8.68 -1.52 8.52
CA ILE A 96 7.80 -2.53 7.90
C ILE A 96 6.78 -1.86 6.97
N GLY A 97 6.18 -0.75 7.38
CA GLY A 97 5.28 0.01 6.50
C GLY A 97 5.94 0.52 5.22
N THR A 98 7.24 0.89 5.27
CA THR A 98 7.99 1.27 4.06
C THR A 98 8.29 0.04 3.20
N GLN A 99 8.69 -1.08 3.79
CA GLN A 99 8.92 -2.32 3.04
C GLN A 99 7.65 -2.84 2.39
N LEU A 100 6.51 -2.72 3.09
CA LEU A 100 5.19 -3.12 2.57
C LEU A 100 4.77 -2.25 1.38
N VAL A 101 5.06 -0.93 1.41
CA VAL A 101 4.87 -0.05 0.25
C VAL A 101 5.77 -0.47 -0.92
N ILE A 102 7.03 -0.79 -0.67
CA ILE A 102 7.98 -1.18 -1.73
C ILE A 102 7.58 -2.52 -2.35
N ALA A 103 7.32 -3.55 -1.54
CA ALA A 103 6.86 -4.84 -2.01
C ALA A 103 5.51 -4.71 -2.74
N GLY A 104 4.57 -3.94 -2.20
CA GLY A 104 3.29 -3.68 -2.86
C GLY A 104 3.44 -2.98 -4.22
N PHE A 105 4.38 -2.04 -4.35
CA PHE A 105 4.70 -1.41 -5.62
C PHE A 105 5.19 -2.44 -6.65
N GLU A 106 6.15 -3.28 -6.27
CA GLU A 106 6.74 -4.30 -7.14
C GLU A 106 5.70 -5.32 -7.59
N GLN A 107 4.82 -5.76 -6.69
CA GLN A 107 3.73 -6.68 -7.02
C GLN A 107 2.72 -6.04 -7.98
N LEU A 108 2.26 -4.81 -7.70
CA LEU A 108 1.32 -4.12 -8.60
C LEU A 108 1.93 -3.83 -9.97
N GLU A 109 3.23 -3.51 -10.02
CA GLU A 109 3.95 -3.33 -11.28
C GLU A 109 3.97 -4.63 -12.10
N ALA A 110 4.30 -5.75 -11.45
CA ALA A 110 4.32 -7.07 -12.09
C ALA A 110 2.92 -7.50 -12.56
N ILE A 111 1.89 -7.36 -11.72
CA ILE A 111 0.50 -7.69 -12.04
C ILE A 111 0.04 -6.87 -13.26
N ASN A 112 0.20 -5.54 -13.20
CA ASN A 112 -0.23 -4.63 -14.26
C ASN A 112 0.53 -4.84 -15.57
N GLY A 113 1.83 -5.16 -15.49
CA GLY A 113 2.66 -5.47 -16.65
C GLY A 113 2.35 -6.83 -17.30
N ALA A 114 1.75 -7.76 -16.57
CA ALA A 114 1.31 -9.05 -17.09
C ALA A 114 -0.05 -8.98 -17.82
N LEU A 115 -0.79 -7.88 -17.67
CA LEU A 115 -2.05 -7.66 -18.37
C LEU A 115 -1.82 -7.42 -19.86
N GLY A 116 -2.72 -7.93 -20.71
CA GLY A 116 -2.70 -7.62 -22.14
C GLY A 116 -2.90 -6.13 -22.43
N THR A 117 -3.51 -5.39 -21.51
CA THR A 117 -3.58 -3.93 -21.50
C THR A 117 -3.41 -3.44 -20.07
N PRO A 118 -2.36 -2.66 -19.76
CA PRO A 118 -2.16 -2.07 -18.44
C PRO A 118 -3.36 -1.22 -18.00
N GLU A 119 -3.77 -1.33 -16.74
CA GLU A 119 -4.91 -0.62 -16.16
C GLU A 119 -4.50 0.68 -15.44
N ALA A 120 -3.25 0.76 -14.99
CA ALA A 120 -2.71 1.90 -14.27
C ALA A 120 -1.28 2.24 -14.72
N VAL A 121 -0.92 3.52 -14.58
CA VAL A 121 0.42 4.04 -14.91
C VAL A 121 1.38 4.01 -13.71
N GLY A 122 0.88 3.68 -12.51
CA GLY A 122 1.67 3.67 -11.29
C GLY A 122 0.86 3.48 -10.02
N MET A 123 1.47 3.85 -8.90
CA MET A 123 0.89 3.79 -7.56
C MET A 123 0.75 5.18 -6.94
N TYR A 124 -0.36 5.41 -6.22
CA TYR A 124 -0.72 6.64 -5.53
C TYR A 124 -0.87 6.39 -4.03
N LEU A 125 -0.35 7.31 -3.21
CA LEU A 125 -0.37 7.25 -1.74
C LEU A 125 -0.91 8.55 -1.15
N GLU A 126 -1.69 8.42 -0.09
CA GLU A 126 -2.02 9.51 0.84
C GLU A 126 -1.38 9.23 2.19
N ILE A 127 -0.59 10.19 2.69
CA ILE A 127 0.10 10.06 3.97
C ILE A 127 -0.67 10.84 5.04
N GLU A 128 -1.44 10.10 5.83
CA GLU A 128 -2.28 10.66 6.90
C GLU A 128 -1.47 10.94 8.19
N ASN A 129 -0.28 10.34 8.31
CA ASN A 129 0.56 10.46 9.50
C ASN A 129 1.42 11.74 9.48
N LEU A 130 1.01 12.73 10.28
CA LEU A 130 1.72 14.02 10.41
C LEU A 130 3.18 13.88 10.85
N ALA A 131 3.51 12.92 11.72
CA ALA A 131 4.89 12.71 12.14
C ALA A 131 5.75 12.19 10.98
N LEU A 132 5.20 11.29 10.16
CA LEU A 132 5.88 10.80 8.97
C LEU A 132 6.10 11.91 7.93
N MET A 133 5.09 12.77 7.71
CA MET A 133 5.21 13.93 6.81
C MET A 133 6.31 14.89 7.25
N ARG A 134 6.40 15.20 8.55
CA ARG A 134 7.45 16.06 9.11
C ARG A 134 8.84 15.42 8.98
N ALA A 135 8.95 14.13 9.29
CA ALA A 135 10.22 13.42 9.26
C ALA A 135 10.72 13.11 7.84
N ARG A 136 9.82 13.01 6.85
CA ARG A 136 10.14 12.68 5.46
C ARG A 136 9.56 13.70 4.48
N ASN A 137 9.97 14.95 4.63
CA ASN A 137 9.52 16.09 3.82
C ASN A 137 10.25 16.24 2.46
N TYR A 138 10.93 15.20 1.98
CA TYR A 138 11.59 15.23 0.68
C TYR A 138 10.56 15.25 -0.48
N GLY A 139 10.87 16.04 -1.52
CA GLY A 139 10.10 16.08 -2.76
C GLY A 139 10.05 14.72 -3.46
N ILE A 140 11.13 13.94 -3.38
CA ILE A 140 11.17 12.52 -3.79
C ILE A 140 11.74 11.72 -2.63
N TRP A 141 11.04 10.68 -2.18
CA TRP A 141 11.55 9.80 -1.13
C TRP A 141 12.72 8.96 -1.63
N PRO A 142 13.87 8.95 -0.93
CA PRO A 142 15.11 8.36 -1.45
C PRO A 142 15.00 6.84 -1.66
N ASN A 143 14.32 6.13 -0.76
CA ASN A 143 14.25 4.67 -0.80
C ASN A 143 13.12 4.17 -1.68
N SER A 144 11.92 4.73 -1.54
CA SER A 144 10.74 4.25 -2.27
C SER A 144 10.48 4.99 -3.59
N ARG A 145 11.20 6.09 -3.86
CA ARG A 145 11.10 6.91 -5.09
C ARG A 145 9.75 7.56 -5.34
N PHE A 146 8.90 7.65 -4.30
CA PHE A 146 7.63 8.35 -4.37
C PHE A 146 7.82 9.88 -4.40
N SER A 147 7.28 10.50 -5.44
CA SER A 147 7.28 11.95 -5.66
C SER A 147 6.08 12.60 -4.98
N TYR A 148 6.32 13.70 -4.26
CA TYR A 148 5.29 14.55 -3.68
C TYR A 148 4.60 15.38 -4.78
N ILE A 149 3.27 15.42 -4.76
CA ILE A 149 2.46 16.12 -5.76
C ILE A 149 1.47 17.13 -5.16
N GLY A 150 1.57 17.40 -3.86
CA GLY A 150 0.68 18.33 -3.16
C GLY A 150 0.02 17.70 -1.95
N ARG A 151 -1.06 18.34 -1.48
CA ARG A 151 -1.84 17.88 -0.32
C ARG A 151 -3.31 17.74 -0.65
N THR A 152 -3.99 16.87 0.09
CA THR A 152 -5.45 16.85 0.13
C THR A 152 -5.97 18.11 0.85
N SER A 153 -7.28 18.37 0.76
CA SER A 153 -7.94 19.43 1.54
C SER A 153 -7.80 19.24 3.05
N ALA A 154 -7.64 17.99 3.51
CA ALA A 154 -7.35 17.64 4.90
C ALA A 154 -5.86 17.83 5.28
N GLY A 155 -5.02 18.26 4.34
CA GLY A 155 -3.60 18.53 4.57
C GLY A 155 -2.70 17.29 4.49
N TRP A 156 -3.18 16.13 4.04
CA TRP A 156 -2.37 14.92 3.89
C TRP A 156 -1.47 15.01 2.67
N ASP A 157 -0.21 14.56 2.80
CA ASP A 157 0.71 14.55 1.66
C ASP A 157 0.24 13.52 0.63
N ARG A 158 0.17 13.95 -0.64
CA ARG A 158 -0.15 13.12 -1.80
C ARG A 158 1.12 12.76 -2.52
N ARG A 159 1.31 11.48 -2.83
CA ARG A 159 2.52 11.00 -3.49
C ARG A 159 2.21 10.00 -4.59
N ILE A 160 3.02 9.99 -5.64
CA ILE A 160 2.93 9.03 -6.74
C ILE A 160 4.28 8.39 -7.04
N ARG A 161 4.25 7.22 -7.66
CA ARG A 161 5.38 6.63 -8.36
C ARG A 161 4.86 5.92 -9.61
N TYR A 162 5.42 6.24 -10.76
CA TYR A 162 5.10 5.58 -12.03
C TYR A 162 5.74 4.20 -12.11
N PHE A 163 5.06 3.28 -12.80
CA PHE A 163 5.65 2.00 -13.19
C PHE A 163 6.69 2.20 -14.30
N ALA A 164 7.63 1.27 -14.39
CA ALA A 164 8.61 1.23 -15.46
C ALA A 164 7.90 1.14 -16.82
N GLY A 165 8.27 2.03 -17.75
CA GLY A 165 7.71 2.05 -19.09
C GLY A 165 6.29 2.63 -19.19
N ALA A 166 5.72 3.17 -18.11
CA ALA A 166 4.45 3.86 -18.14
C ALA A 166 4.46 5.00 -19.19
N ARG A 167 3.35 5.12 -19.93
CA ARG A 167 3.13 6.16 -20.94
C ARG A 167 1.85 6.91 -20.62
N GLN A 168 1.80 8.18 -20.98
CA GLN A 168 0.56 8.95 -20.96
C GLN A 168 -0.46 8.30 -21.89
N GLY A 169 -1.71 8.20 -21.46
CA GLY A 169 -2.82 7.81 -22.32
C GLY A 169 -3.03 8.88 -23.38
N THR A 170 -3.01 8.50 -24.66
CA THR A 170 -3.55 9.35 -25.73
C THR A 170 -5.07 9.37 -25.58
N THR A 171 -5.60 10.53 -25.18
CA THR A 171 -7.04 10.79 -25.13
C THR A 171 -7.62 10.91 -26.53
#